data_AF-A0A7Y4QI73-F1
#
_entry.id   AF-A0A7Y4QI73-F1
#
_cell.length_a   1.000
_cell.length_b   1.000
_cell.length_c   1.000
_cell.angle_alpha   90.00
_cell.angle_beta   90.00
_cell.angle_gamma   90.00
#
_symmetry.space_group_name_H-M   'P 1'
#
loop_
_entity.id
_entity.type
_entity.pdbx_description
1 polymer ?
#
loop_
_entity_poly.entity_id
_entity_poly.type
_entity_poly.pdbx_seq_one_letter_code
_entity_poly.pdbx_strand_id
1 'polypeptide(L)'
;MSTSNKTQSFCREPGQRAWHTLVALALLGISAFGADTNRSVLREYDVLRSFPPGRLAALSTHDKPDAKGLSGGNRAIGSWIEAGAQRGSCRAVIAAVVAGDLAAADDAWRGIDVAFAHQRDDGGFEAELRPNGASAKSHGAAVETAFFFLQELGRAILVIRESPHEAHFHARIAALEPKLRRACDFIAGGYDTIIPKSGHTVNRTIIAAKAFGTCGLVLHDDTLVATSRKLIAHALTRRDKDGVFIEKDGRDSSYNVVSIYFGQVLALHVPLPEFEAALPASVAWELTRIKDTGEVDVTGNTRTGVGKEIGYTGQPKKVNYNEVVLALTFYGIVHQDRAALAAADQVFAYSHRTP
;
A
#
# COMPACT_ATOMS: atom_id res chain seq x y z
N MET A 1 -20.98 -8.12 67.40
CA MET A 1 -21.06 -8.91 68.66
C MET A 1 -22.06 -10.02 68.42
N SER A 2 -21.59 -11.26 68.24
CA SER A 2 -21.58 -12.32 69.27
C SER A 2 -23.01 -12.88 69.47
N THR A 3 -23.36 -14.16 69.37
CA THR A 3 -22.60 -15.41 69.35
C THR A 3 -23.58 -16.58 69.15
N SER A 4 -23.10 -17.66 68.51
CA SER A 4 -23.18 -19.06 68.97
C SER A 4 -24.54 -19.75 69.20
N ASN A 5 -24.75 -20.89 68.54
CA ASN A 5 -24.49 -22.22 69.13
C ASN A 5 -25.11 -23.33 68.27
N LYS A 6 -24.29 -24.32 67.85
CA LYS A 6 -24.37 -25.72 68.32
C LYS A 6 -23.41 -26.62 67.54
N THR A 7 -22.31 -26.95 68.20
CA THR A 7 -21.56 -28.22 68.23
C THR A 7 -22.51 -29.44 68.23
N GLN A 8 -22.19 -30.64 67.73
CA GLN A 8 -21.05 -31.56 67.92
C GLN A 8 -21.39 -32.81 67.04
N SER A 9 -20.51 -33.60 66.40
CA SER A 9 -19.69 -34.64 67.04
C SER A 9 -19.16 -35.65 65.98
N PHE A 10 -17.85 -35.95 66.07
CA PHE A 10 -17.17 -37.26 65.90
C PHE A 10 -17.01 -37.99 64.53
N CYS A 11 -15.74 -37.96 64.08
CA CYS A 11 -14.82 -39.09 63.83
C CYS A 11 -15.28 -40.34 63.03
N ARG A 12 -14.62 -40.57 61.88
CA ARG A 12 -13.58 -41.62 61.66
C ARG A 12 -13.17 -41.68 60.17
N GLU A 13 -11.89 -41.56 59.89
CA GLU A 13 -11.26 -42.20 58.71
C GLU A 13 -11.03 -43.70 59.01
N PRO A 14 -11.02 -44.61 58.01
CA PRO A 14 -9.77 -44.88 57.28
C PRO A 14 -9.97 -45.19 55.77
N GLY A 15 -8.92 -44.91 54.98
CA GLY A 15 -8.97 -45.00 53.52
C GLY A 15 -8.99 -46.40 52.92
N GLN A 16 -9.22 -46.45 51.60
CA GLN A 16 -8.60 -47.39 50.64
C GLN A 16 -9.15 -47.16 49.22
N ARG A 17 -8.21 -47.04 48.28
CA ARG A 17 -8.20 -47.66 46.94
C ARG A 17 -9.33 -47.32 45.94
N ALA A 18 -8.95 -46.48 44.98
CA ALA A 18 -8.91 -46.77 43.54
C ALA A 18 -10.06 -47.61 42.95
N TRP A 19 -10.97 -46.97 42.23
CA TRP A 19 -11.69 -47.57 41.10
C TRP A 19 -11.85 -46.53 39.96
N HIS A 20 -11.73 -47.05 38.75
CA HIS A 20 -11.46 -46.38 37.50
C HIS A 20 -12.70 -45.72 36.89
N THR A 21 -12.53 -44.59 36.20
CA THR A 21 -13.26 -44.35 34.94
C THR A 21 -12.40 -43.58 33.97
N LEU A 22 -12.13 -44.24 32.84
CA LEU A 22 -11.51 -43.72 31.64
C LEU A 22 -12.28 -42.50 31.09
N VAL A 23 -11.57 -41.40 30.84
CA VAL A 23 -11.96 -40.44 29.81
C VAL A 23 -10.75 -40.24 28.91
N ALA A 24 -10.73 -41.03 27.84
CA ALA A 24 -9.88 -40.84 26.69
C ALA A 24 -10.58 -39.89 25.70
N LEU A 25 -9.76 -39.12 24.98
CA LEU A 25 -10.07 -38.50 23.68
C LEU A 25 -11.06 -37.34 23.65
N ALA A 26 -10.50 -36.12 23.77
CA ALA A 26 -10.84 -35.02 22.88
C ALA A 26 -9.55 -34.28 22.50
N LEU A 27 -8.86 -34.85 21.50
CA LEU A 27 -7.90 -34.14 20.68
C LEU A 27 -8.62 -32.96 20.01
N LEU A 28 -8.64 -31.80 20.65
CA LEU A 28 -8.81 -30.54 19.94
C LEU A 28 -7.48 -30.25 19.25
N GLY A 29 -7.33 -30.85 18.07
CA GLY A 29 -6.42 -30.38 17.05
C GLY A 29 -6.81 -28.96 16.69
N ILE A 30 -6.28 -27.99 17.44
CA ILE A 30 -6.02 -26.66 16.90
C ILE A 30 -5.06 -26.93 15.76
N SER A 31 -5.61 -27.05 14.56
CA SER A 31 -4.84 -26.89 13.34
C SER A 31 -4.36 -25.45 13.41
N ALA A 32 -3.18 -25.28 14.00
CA ALA A 32 -2.33 -24.17 13.65
C ALA A 32 -2.22 -24.27 12.13
N PHE A 33 -2.97 -23.42 11.42
CA PHE A 33 -2.49 -22.91 10.15
C PHE A 33 -1.16 -22.24 10.51
N GLY A 34 -0.11 -23.05 10.57
CA GLY A 34 1.24 -22.54 10.48
C GLY A 34 1.22 -21.72 9.22
N ALA A 35 1.29 -20.41 9.38
CA ALA A 35 1.74 -19.56 8.30
C ALA A 35 2.98 -20.26 7.76
N ASP A 36 2.92 -20.64 6.48
CA ASP A 36 4.02 -21.31 5.83
C ASP A 36 5.18 -20.31 5.82
N THR A 37 6.00 -20.33 6.88
CA THR A 37 7.15 -19.45 7.09
C THR A 37 8.28 -19.77 6.10
N ASN A 38 8.05 -20.75 5.23
CA ASN A 38 8.94 -21.21 4.19
C ASN A 38 8.63 -20.61 2.81
N ARG A 39 7.84 -19.51 2.76
CA ARG A 39 7.83 -18.66 1.56
C ARG A 39 9.25 -18.12 1.39
N SER A 40 10.01 -18.65 0.43
CA SER A 40 11.19 -17.96 -0.08
C SER A 40 10.78 -16.51 -0.31
N VAL A 41 11.49 -15.55 0.32
CA VAL A 41 11.11 -14.13 0.27
C VAL A 41 10.82 -13.75 -1.18
N LEU A 42 9.54 -13.57 -1.51
CA LEU A 42 9.11 -13.30 -2.87
C LEU A 42 9.64 -11.91 -3.24
N ARG A 43 10.55 -11.86 -4.20
CA ARG A 43 11.04 -10.59 -4.74
C ARG A 43 9.92 -9.94 -5.54
N GLU A 44 9.71 -8.65 -5.34
CA GLU A 44 8.66 -7.93 -6.07
C GLU A 44 8.89 -7.99 -7.59
N TYR A 45 10.15 -7.91 -8.03
CA TYR A 45 10.52 -8.07 -9.44
C TYR A 45 9.98 -9.39 -10.04
N ASP A 46 10.08 -10.51 -9.32
CA ASP A 46 9.59 -11.81 -9.80
C ASP A 46 8.06 -11.89 -9.82
N VAL A 47 7.40 -11.29 -8.82
CA VAL A 47 5.94 -11.16 -8.79
C VAL A 47 5.46 -10.35 -10.00
N LEU A 48 6.09 -9.21 -10.27
CA LEU A 48 5.75 -8.35 -11.41
C LEU A 48 6.00 -9.04 -12.76
N ARG A 49 7.08 -9.82 -12.89
CA ARG A 49 7.32 -10.64 -14.11
C ARG A 49 6.29 -11.73 -14.32
N SER A 50 5.60 -12.16 -13.25
CA SER A 50 4.55 -13.17 -13.30
C SER A 50 3.19 -12.60 -13.67
N PHE A 51 3.08 -11.29 -13.89
CA PHE A 51 1.86 -10.68 -14.40
C PHE A 51 1.51 -11.23 -15.78
N PRO A 52 0.21 -11.34 -16.12
CA PRO A 52 -0.20 -11.67 -17.48
C PRO A 52 0.49 -10.79 -18.52
N PRO A 53 0.97 -11.34 -19.65
CA PRO A 53 1.72 -10.60 -20.65
C PRO A 53 1.03 -9.30 -21.08
N GLY A 54 1.79 -8.21 -21.16
CA GLY A 54 1.27 -6.90 -21.55
C GLY A 54 0.47 -6.15 -20.47
N ARG A 55 0.02 -6.81 -19.39
CA ARG A 55 -0.78 -6.17 -18.32
C ARG A 55 -0.06 -4.97 -17.70
N LEU A 56 1.20 -5.16 -17.29
CA LEU A 56 1.96 -4.10 -16.64
C LEU A 56 2.24 -2.92 -17.58
N ALA A 57 2.48 -3.18 -18.87
CA ALA A 57 2.64 -2.14 -19.89
C ALA A 57 1.34 -1.35 -20.12
N ALA A 58 0.20 -2.03 -20.22
CA ALA A 58 -1.10 -1.37 -20.35
C ALA A 58 -1.40 -0.47 -19.14
N LEU A 59 -1.21 -0.99 -17.92
CA LEU A 59 -1.47 -0.25 -16.68
C LEU A 59 -0.55 0.95 -16.46
N SER A 60 0.63 0.98 -17.09
CA SER A 60 1.61 2.07 -17.01
C SER A 60 1.63 2.97 -18.24
N THR A 61 0.72 2.79 -19.20
CA THR A 61 0.73 3.54 -20.47
C THR A 61 0.66 5.05 -20.25
N HIS A 62 -0.07 5.51 -19.23
CA HIS A 62 -0.22 6.92 -18.91
C HIS A 62 0.79 7.46 -17.90
N ASP A 63 1.73 6.64 -17.44
CA ASP A 63 2.69 6.99 -16.38
C ASP A 63 3.98 7.62 -16.93
N LYS A 64 4.25 7.53 -18.24
CA LYS A 64 5.45 8.09 -18.88
C LYS A 64 5.49 9.63 -18.78
N PRO A 65 6.66 10.23 -18.49
CA PRO A 65 6.81 11.67 -18.54
C PRO A 65 6.72 12.21 -19.98
N ASP A 66 6.32 13.47 -20.14
CA ASP A 66 6.33 14.18 -21.42
C ASP A 66 7.73 14.68 -21.80
N ALA A 67 7.82 15.49 -22.86
CA ALA A 67 9.07 16.10 -23.31
C ALA A 67 9.72 17.02 -22.27
N LYS A 68 8.95 17.58 -21.33
CA LYS A 68 9.45 18.40 -20.21
C LYS A 68 9.82 17.55 -18.99
N GLY A 69 9.64 16.23 -19.05
CA GLY A 69 9.84 15.34 -17.90
C GLY A 69 8.66 15.34 -16.92
N LEU A 70 7.52 15.92 -17.26
CA LEU A 70 6.34 15.98 -16.39
C LEU A 70 5.46 14.75 -16.60
N SER A 71 4.91 14.21 -15.52
CA SER A 71 3.99 13.07 -15.52
C SER A 71 2.75 13.38 -14.68
N GLY A 72 1.74 12.51 -14.76
CA GLY A 72 0.50 12.64 -13.98
C GLY A 72 -0.17 14.01 -14.10
N GLY A 73 -0.46 14.62 -12.95
CA GLY A 73 -1.10 15.94 -12.87
C GLY A 73 -0.24 17.08 -13.40
N ASN A 74 1.08 17.01 -13.21
CA ASN A 74 2.01 18.01 -13.74
C ASN A 74 1.96 18.00 -15.27
N ARG A 75 1.96 16.81 -15.89
CA ARG A 75 1.79 16.66 -17.35
C ARG A 75 0.44 17.17 -17.84
N ALA A 76 -0.63 16.78 -17.16
CA ALA A 76 -1.99 17.14 -17.56
C ALA A 76 -2.23 18.65 -17.57
N ILE A 77 -1.52 19.38 -16.69
CA ILE A 77 -1.60 20.85 -16.59
C ILE A 77 -0.49 21.53 -17.42
N GLY A 78 0.59 20.81 -17.75
CA GLY A 78 1.69 21.29 -18.57
C GLY A 78 2.76 22.09 -17.79
N SER A 79 2.66 22.12 -16.46
CA SER A 79 3.58 22.79 -15.52
C SER A 79 3.81 21.95 -14.26
N TRP A 80 4.85 22.29 -13.50
CA TRP A 80 5.05 21.73 -12.16
C TRP A 80 3.92 22.15 -11.23
N ILE A 81 3.51 21.26 -10.32
CA ILE A 81 2.53 21.58 -9.26
C ILE A 81 3.03 21.02 -7.94
N GLU A 82 3.38 19.74 -7.91
CA GLU A 82 3.89 19.08 -6.71
C GLU A 82 4.60 17.77 -7.07
N ALA A 83 5.46 17.30 -6.17
CA ALA A 83 6.19 16.04 -6.36
C ALA A 83 5.26 14.83 -6.45
N GLY A 84 4.18 14.79 -5.67
CA GLY A 84 3.24 13.66 -5.65
C GLY A 84 2.62 13.33 -7.01
N ALA A 85 2.51 14.32 -7.90
CA ALA A 85 2.05 14.12 -9.27
C ALA A 85 3.08 13.42 -10.17
N GLN A 86 4.36 13.38 -9.79
CA GLN A 86 5.44 12.69 -10.51
C GLN A 86 5.54 11.19 -10.25
N ARG A 87 4.76 10.65 -9.31
CA ARG A 87 4.84 9.22 -8.94
C ARG A 87 4.60 8.26 -10.11
N GLY A 88 3.90 8.72 -11.16
CA GLY A 88 3.70 7.96 -12.40
C GLY A 88 5.03 7.57 -13.04
N SER A 89 5.99 8.51 -13.11
CA SER A 89 7.31 8.23 -13.70
C SER A 89 8.02 7.05 -13.01
N CYS A 90 7.90 6.92 -11.68
CA CYS A 90 8.44 5.77 -10.95
C CYS A 90 7.76 4.44 -11.34
N ARG A 91 6.44 4.45 -11.57
CA ARG A 91 5.68 3.27 -12.05
C ARG A 91 6.08 2.89 -13.48
N ALA A 92 6.31 3.87 -14.35
CA ALA A 92 6.81 3.63 -15.70
C ALA A 92 8.23 3.04 -15.70
N VAL A 93 9.12 3.51 -14.81
CA VAL A 93 10.44 2.88 -14.60
C VAL A 93 10.29 1.41 -14.19
N ILE A 94 9.43 1.11 -13.19
CA ILE A 94 9.17 -0.28 -12.76
C ILE A 94 8.70 -1.15 -13.94
N ALA A 95 7.71 -0.68 -14.71
CA ALA A 95 7.16 -1.43 -15.83
C ALA A 95 8.22 -1.72 -16.91
N ALA A 96 9.03 -0.71 -17.26
CA ALA A 96 10.08 -0.82 -18.26
C ALA A 96 11.23 -1.73 -17.82
N VAL A 97 11.66 -1.63 -16.55
CA VAL A 97 12.68 -2.50 -15.95
C VAL A 97 12.23 -3.96 -15.94
N VAL A 98 10.99 -4.24 -15.54
CA VAL A 98 10.42 -5.60 -15.56
C VAL A 98 10.34 -6.17 -16.98
N ALA A 99 10.04 -5.31 -17.97
CA ALA A 99 10.01 -5.68 -19.38
C ALA A 99 11.41 -5.82 -20.02
N GLY A 100 12.47 -5.38 -19.35
CA GLY A 100 13.83 -5.31 -19.91
C GLY A 100 14.02 -4.22 -20.97
N ASP A 101 13.13 -3.23 -21.04
CA ASP A 101 13.22 -2.10 -21.95
C ASP A 101 13.97 -0.94 -21.28
N LEU A 102 15.30 -0.98 -21.33
CA LEU A 102 16.15 0.02 -20.69
C LEU A 102 15.99 1.43 -21.29
N ALA A 103 15.67 1.53 -22.58
CA ALA A 103 15.44 2.83 -23.22
C ALA A 103 14.16 3.49 -22.68
N ALA A 104 13.07 2.72 -22.54
CA ALA A 104 11.85 3.23 -21.91
C ALA A 104 12.05 3.51 -20.41
N ALA A 105 12.88 2.74 -19.72
CA ALA A 105 13.20 2.97 -18.31
C ALA A 105 14.01 4.26 -18.12
N ASP A 106 14.99 4.54 -18.99
CA ASP A 106 15.75 5.79 -19.00
C ASP A 106 14.87 6.99 -19.34
N ASP A 107 13.96 6.85 -20.30
CA ASP A 107 12.99 7.89 -20.64
C ASP A 107 12.07 8.21 -19.45
N ALA A 108 11.57 7.18 -18.76
CA ALA A 108 10.75 7.32 -17.57
C ALA A 108 11.51 7.95 -16.39
N TRP A 109 12.80 7.64 -16.24
CA TRP A 109 13.66 8.19 -15.18
C TRP A 109 13.74 9.72 -15.22
N ARG A 110 13.60 10.36 -16.39
CA ARG A 110 13.59 11.83 -16.51
C ARG A 110 12.59 12.51 -15.58
N GLY A 111 11.46 11.87 -15.30
CA GLY A 111 10.48 12.42 -14.35
C GLY A 111 10.93 12.41 -12.89
N ILE A 112 11.80 11.47 -12.51
CA ILE A 112 12.48 11.44 -11.20
C ILE A 112 13.49 12.58 -11.13
N ASP A 113 14.29 12.78 -12.18
CA ASP A 113 15.26 13.89 -12.24
C ASP A 113 14.58 15.25 -12.11
N VAL A 114 13.46 15.45 -12.84
CA VAL A 114 12.64 16.67 -12.71
C VAL A 114 12.09 16.83 -11.30
N ALA A 115 11.60 15.76 -10.66
CA ALA A 115 11.11 15.85 -9.28
C ALA A 115 12.20 16.36 -8.32
N PHE A 116 13.43 15.85 -8.44
CA PHE A 116 14.55 16.29 -7.60
C PHE A 116 15.20 17.61 -8.02
N ALA A 117 14.90 18.14 -9.21
CA ALA A 117 15.22 19.52 -9.57
C ALA A 117 14.38 20.54 -8.78
N HIS A 118 13.18 20.13 -8.35
CA HIS A 118 12.28 20.91 -7.49
C HIS A 118 12.43 20.58 -6.00
N GLN A 119 13.48 19.86 -5.61
CA GLN A 119 13.78 19.63 -4.19
C GLN A 119 14.37 20.91 -3.59
N ARG A 120 13.84 21.32 -2.44
CA ARG A 120 14.31 22.47 -1.65
C ARG A 120 15.43 22.07 -0.70
N ASP A 121 16.09 23.07 -0.11
CA ASP A 121 17.17 22.88 0.85
C ASP A 121 16.73 22.14 2.13
N ASP A 122 15.47 22.33 2.56
CA ASP A 122 14.87 21.63 3.71
C ASP A 122 14.53 20.16 3.43
N GLY A 123 14.81 19.66 2.23
CA GLY A 123 14.51 18.30 1.78
C GLY A 123 13.11 18.10 1.23
N GLY A 124 12.19 19.03 1.46
CA GLY A 124 10.86 19.04 0.86
C GLY A 124 10.90 19.41 -0.63
N PHE A 125 9.73 19.47 -1.26
CA PHE A 125 9.61 19.79 -2.68
C PHE A 125 8.79 21.06 -2.89
N GLU A 126 9.14 21.84 -3.90
CA GLU A 126 8.35 23.00 -4.33
C GLU A 126 6.91 22.57 -4.64
N ALA A 127 5.96 23.45 -4.30
CA ALA A 127 4.54 23.20 -4.45
C ALA A 127 3.84 24.48 -4.92
N GLU A 128 3.09 24.41 -6.01
CA GLU A 128 2.38 25.53 -6.62
C GLU A 128 0.88 25.53 -6.29
N LEU A 129 0.20 26.65 -6.55
CA LEU A 129 -1.25 26.70 -6.45
C LEU A 129 -1.87 25.80 -7.52
N ARG A 130 -2.82 24.95 -7.11
CA ARG A 130 -3.55 24.09 -8.04
C ARG A 130 -4.57 24.93 -8.81
N PRO A 131 -5.00 24.50 -10.02
CA PRO A 131 -5.95 25.26 -10.83
C PRO A 131 -7.29 25.55 -10.14
N ASN A 132 -7.70 24.71 -9.19
CA ASN A 132 -8.91 24.92 -8.39
C ASN A 132 -8.72 25.91 -7.21
N GLY A 133 -7.61 26.66 -7.17
CA GLY A 133 -7.29 27.62 -6.11
C GLY A 133 -6.84 26.98 -4.79
N ALA A 134 -6.88 25.65 -4.66
CA ALA A 134 -6.33 24.98 -3.50
C ALA A 134 -4.80 25.01 -3.57
N SER A 135 -4.14 25.42 -2.48
CA SER A 135 -2.69 25.31 -2.40
C SER A 135 -2.27 23.84 -2.36
N ALA A 136 -1.32 23.44 -3.23
CA ALA A 136 -0.41 22.37 -2.86
C ALA A 136 0.39 22.93 -1.68
N LYS A 137 -0.05 22.60 -0.47
CA LYS A 137 0.20 23.39 0.74
C LYS A 137 1.68 23.71 0.92
N SER A 138 2.02 24.96 1.23
CA SER A 138 3.40 25.35 1.60
C SER A 138 3.81 24.79 2.97
N HIS A 139 5.11 24.62 3.21
CA HIS A 139 5.72 24.19 4.49
C HIS A 139 5.32 22.77 4.97
N GLY A 140 5.27 22.50 6.27
CA GLY A 140 5.05 21.15 6.86
C GLY A 140 3.78 20.44 6.37
N ALA A 141 2.86 21.15 5.71
CA ALA A 141 1.70 20.56 5.07
C ALA A 141 2.00 19.91 3.69
N ALA A 142 3.20 20.11 3.14
CA ALA A 142 3.75 19.48 1.93
C ALA A 142 4.24 18.04 2.13
N VAL A 143 4.36 17.58 3.38
CA VAL A 143 4.77 16.19 3.74
C VAL A 143 3.98 15.14 2.97
N GLU A 144 2.68 15.39 2.78
CA GLU A 144 1.81 14.53 1.98
C GLU A 144 2.30 14.41 0.53
N THR A 145 2.53 15.53 -0.14
CA THR A 145 2.96 15.52 -1.54
C THR A 145 4.31 14.82 -1.72
N ALA A 146 5.21 14.96 -0.74
CA ALA A 146 6.50 14.27 -0.73
C ALA A 146 6.32 12.75 -0.57
N PHE A 147 5.58 12.27 0.44
CA PHE A 147 5.41 10.82 0.62
C PHE A 147 4.64 10.16 -0.54
N PHE A 148 3.78 10.89 -1.25
CA PHE A 148 3.09 10.37 -2.44
C PHE A 148 4.05 10.03 -3.58
N PHE A 149 5.13 10.79 -3.73
CA PHE A 149 6.21 10.53 -4.67
C PHE A 149 7.16 9.45 -4.15
N LEU A 150 7.66 9.65 -2.92
CA LEU A 150 8.68 8.81 -2.31
C LEU A 150 8.26 7.33 -2.20
N GLN A 151 6.98 7.05 -1.96
CA GLN A 151 6.47 5.67 -1.91
C GLN A 151 6.62 4.88 -3.22
N GLU A 152 6.51 5.51 -4.40
CA GLU A 152 6.83 4.79 -5.64
C GLU A 152 8.31 4.87 -5.98
N LEU A 153 9.02 5.93 -5.58
CA LEU A 153 10.46 6.02 -5.81
C LEU A 153 11.22 4.94 -5.03
N GLY A 154 10.95 4.80 -3.73
CA GLY A 154 11.57 3.77 -2.89
C GLY A 154 11.31 2.38 -3.46
N ARG A 155 10.06 2.11 -3.84
CA ARG A 155 9.67 0.89 -4.55
C ARG A 155 10.45 0.69 -5.87
N ALA A 156 10.54 1.71 -6.73
CA ALA A 156 11.22 1.59 -8.02
C ALA A 156 12.70 1.24 -7.85
N ILE A 157 13.37 1.85 -6.88
CA ILE A 157 14.77 1.54 -6.55
C ILE A 157 14.91 0.09 -6.06
N LEU A 158 14.01 -0.38 -5.18
CA LEU A 158 14.03 -1.77 -4.71
C LEU A 158 13.82 -2.77 -5.86
N VAL A 159 12.83 -2.53 -6.74
CA VAL A 159 12.61 -3.37 -7.93
C VAL A 159 13.82 -3.39 -8.86
N ILE A 160 14.47 -2.24 -9.08
CA ILE A 160 15.71 -2.16 -9.86
C ILE A 160 16.81 -3.02 -9.23
N ARG A 161 17.00 -2.92 -7.91
CA ARG A 161 18.01 -3.68 -7.16
C ARG A 161 17.77 -5.19 -7.19
N GLU A 162 16.51 -5.63 -7.30
CA GLU A 162 16.14 -7.03 -7.47
C GLU A 162 16.30 -7.54 -8.92
N SER A 163 16.37 -6.62 -9.90
CA SER A 163 16.40 -6.91 -11.33
C SER A 163 17.83 -7.20 -11.83
N PRO A 164 18.00 -7.86 -12.99
CA PRO A 164 19.31 -7.99 -13.65
C PRO A 164 19.85 -6.66 -14.21
N HIS A 165 19.09 -5.57 -14.09
CA HIS A 165 19.40 -4.25 -14.64
C HIS A 165 19.99 -3.28 -13.62
N GLU A 166 20.23 -3.71 -12.37
CA GLU A 166 20.79 -2.86 -11.31
C GLU A 166 22.04 -2.10 -11.76
N ALA A 167 22.98 -2.77 -12.43
CA ALA A 167 24.23 -2.16 -12.89
C ALA A 167 24.01 -0.96 -13.84
N HIS A 168 22.92 -0.94 -14.62
CA HIS A 168 22.56 0.17 -15.52
C HIS A 168 22.10 1.43 -14.76
N PHE A 169 21.59 1.25 -13.54
CA PHE A 169 21.04 2.33 -12.71
C PHE A 169 21.90 2.64 -11.48
N HIS A 170 22.86 1.80 -11.13
CA HIS A 170 23.65 1.88 -9.89
C HIS A 170 24.18 3.28 -9.59
N ALA A 171 24.89 3.88 -10.55
CA ALA A 171 25.46 5.22 -10.38
C ALA A 171 24.39 6.32 -10.20
N ARG A 172 23.24 6.21 -10.88
CA ARG A 172 22.12 7.16 -10.73
C ARG A 172 21.46 7.02 -9.37
N ILE A 173 21.27 5.80 -8.88
CA ILE A 173 20.74 5.53 -7.54
C ILE A 173 21.68 6.09 -6.47
N ALA A 174 22.98 5.78 -6.55
CA ALA A 174 23.97 6.29 -5.61
C ALA A 174 24.04 7.82 -5.57
N ALA A 175 23.97 8.49 -6.73
CA ALA A 175 23.91 9.95 -6.81
C ALA A 175 22.62 10.55 -6.23
N LEU A 176 21.53 9.79 -6.23
CA LEU A 176 20.22 10.21 -5.72
C LEU A 176 20.11 10.06 -4.19
N GLU A 177 20.83 9.10 -3.59
CA GLU A 177 20.71 8.76 -2.17
C GLU A 177 20.83 9.96 -1.21
N PRO A 178 21.77 10.91 -1.37
CA PRO A 178 21.83 12.09 -0.50
C PRO A 178 20.59 12.98 -0.60
N LYS A 179 19.99 13.10 -1.80
CA LYS A 179 18.74 13.83 -2.01
C LYS A 179 17.56 13.09 -1.39
N LEU A 180 17.51 11.77 -1.57
CA LEU A 180 16.50 10.89 -0.98
C LEU A 180 16.53 10.94 0.55
N ARG A 181 17.74 10.93 1.15
CA ARG A 181 17.95 11.10 2.60
C ARG A 181 17.29 12.37 3.11
N ARG A 182 17.60 13.53 2.53
CA ARG A 182 16.97 14.81 2.93
C ARG A 182 15.46 14.80 2.78
N ALA A 183 14.93 14.17 1.72
CA ALA A 183 13.49 14.03 1.54
C ALA A 183 12.84 13.15 2.61
N CYS A 184 13.54 12.11 3.06
CA CYS A 184 13.11 11.25 4.17
C CYS A 184 13.17 11.99 5.51
N ASP A 185 14.23 12.77 5.75
CA ASP A 185 14.36 13.60 6.96
C ASP A 185 13.23 14.65 7.02
N PHE A 186 12.86 15.24 5.87
CA PHE A 186 11.73 16.16 5.77
C PHE A 186 10.39 15.51 6.15
N ILE A 187 10.07 14.32 5.60
CA ILE A 187 8.80 13.64 5.97
C ILE A 187 8.82 13.14 7.41
N ALA A 188 10.00 12.75 7.94
CA ALA A 188 10.16 12.35 9.33
C ALA A 188 9.95 13.53 10.29
N GLY A 189 10.50 14.71 10.00
CA GLY A 189 10.27 15.93 10.77
C GLY A 189 8.81 16.40 10.74
N GLY A 190 8.05 15.99 9.73
CA GLY A 190 6.61 16.25 9.61
C GLY A 190 5.69 15.12 10.11
N TYR A 191 6.24 14.05 10.71
CA TYR A 191 5.50 12.83 11.06
C TYR A 191 4.24 13.10 11.89
N ASP A 192 4.33 13.96 12.91
CA ASP A 192 3.23 14.25 13.83
C ASP A 192 2.02 14.90 13.14
N THR A 193 2.18 15.40 11.91
CA THR A 193 1.08 15.95 11.12
C THR A 193 0.32 14.90 10.31
N ILE A 194 0.90 13.71 10.10
CA ILE A 194 0.38 12.71 9.15
C ILE A 194 -0.96 12.14 9.64
N ILE A 195 -1.02 11.63 10.87
CA ILE A 195 -2.25 11.03 11.42
C ILE A 195 -3.35 12.10 11.61
N PRO A 196 -3.10 13.27 12.23
CA PRO A 196 -4.12 14.32 12.32
C PRO A 196 -4.69 14.74 10.97
N LYS A 197 -3.85 14.84 9.93
CA LYS A 197 -4.27 15.29 8.60
C LYS A 197 -4.88 14.19 7.74
N SER A 198 -4.42 12.95 7.84
CA SER A 198 -4.71 11.87 6.89
C SER A 198 -5.25 10.59 7.52
N GLY A 199 -5.27 10.46 8.84
CA GLY A 199 -5.69 9.25 9.56
C GLY A 199 -7.15 8.85 9.32
N HIS A 200 -7.98 9.79 8.87
CA HIS A 200 -9.36 9.53 8.44
C HIS A 200 -9.47 9.02 6.99
N THR A 201 -8.36 8.88 6.27
CA THR A 201 -8.26 8.30 4.92
C THR A 201 -7.15 7.25 4.92
N VAL A 202 -7.52 6.00 5.18
CA VAL A 202 -6.55 4.93 5.46
C VAL A 202 -5.58 4.72 4.30
N ASN A 203 -6.03 4.88 3.06
CA ASN A 203 -5.16 4.79 1.90
C ASN A 203 -3.96 5.75 2.00
N ARG A 204 -4.16 7.00 2.45
CA ARG A 204 -3.08 7.97 2.61
C ARG A 204 -2.11 7.59 3.73
N THR A 205 -2.62 7.04 4.83
CA THR A 205 -1.79 6.51 5.92
C THR A 205 -0.89 5.38 5.42
N ILE A 206 -1.42 4.45 4.61
CA ILE A 206 -0.63 3.35 4.04
C ILE A 206 0.36 3.86 2.99
N ILE A 207 0.01 4.86 2.19
CA ILE A 207 0.96 5.53 1.25
C ILE A 207 2.13 6.13 2.02
N ALA A 208 1.86 6.83 3.14
CA ALA A 208 2.93 7.33 4.01
C ALA A 208 3.76 6.18 4.57
N ALA A 209 3.13 5.11 5.08
CA ALA A 209 3.84 3.92 5.56
C ALA A 209 4.74 3.30 4.49
N LYS A 210 4.26 3.20 3.24
CA LYS A 210 5.03 2.69 2.11
C LYS A 210 6.22 3.58 1.78
N ALA A 211 6.08 4.91 1.84
CA ALA A 211 7.21 5.83 1.69
C ALA A 211 8.28 5.59 2.77
N PHE A 212 7.91 5.59 4.04
CA PHE A 212 8.83 5.35 5.14
C PHE A 212 9.51 3.96 5.03
N GLY A 213 8.75 2.92 4.71
CA GLY A 213 9.26 1.55 4.68
C GLY A 213 10.20 1.30 3.52
N THR A 214 9.76 1.62 2.29
CA THR A 214 10.57 1.38 1.09
C THR A 214 11.81 2.28 1.04
N CYS A 215 11.68 3.57 1.38
CA CYS A 215 12.85 4.44 1.47
C CYS A 215 13.78 4.05 2.62
N GLY A 216 13.24 3.61 3.76
CA GLY A 216 14.03 3.07 4.87
C GLY A 216 14.90 1.89 4.44
N LEU A 217 14.36 0.96 3.66
CA LEU A 217 15.15 -0.15 3.10
C LEU A 217 16.18 0.32 2.07
N VAL A 218 15.83 1.27 1.20
CA VAL A 218 16.77 1.83 0.21
C VAL A 218 17.98 2.47 0.89
N LEU A 219 17.72 3.18 1.98
CA LEU A 219 18.68 3.99 2.73
C LEU A 219 19.31 3.26 3.94
N HIS A 220 18.98 1.98 4.14
CA HIS A 220 19.40 1.19 5.30
C HIS A 220 19.11 1.89 6.65
N ASP A 221 17.91 2.43 6.79
CA ASP A 221 17.46 3.19 7.95
C ASP A 221 16.29 2.50 8.67
N ASP A 222 16.62 1.77 9.74
CA ASP A 222 15.65 1.05 10.55
C ASP A 222 14.65 1.96 11.28
N THR A 223 14.97 3.24 11.50
CA THR A 223 14.06 4.20 12.11
C THR A 223 12.90 4.53 11.18
N LEU A 224 13.19 4.70 9.89
CA LEU A 224 12.16 4.88 8.87
C LEU A 224 11.30 3.61 8.74
N VAL A 225 11.91 2.42 8.73
CA VAL A 225 11.16 1.15 8.69
C VAL A 225 10.27 0.98 9.93
N ALA A 226 10.77 1.30 11.13
CA ALA A 226 9.96 1.28 12.36
C ALA A 226 8.79 2.28 12.31
N THR A 227 8.99 3.45 11.70
CA THR A 227 7.94 4.46 11.50
C THR A 227 6.86 3.97 10.55
N SER A 228 7.25 3.28 9.48
CA SER A 228 6.33 2.58 8.58
C SER A 228 5.43 1.59 9.33
N ARG A 229 6.00 0.74 10.19
CA ARG A 229 5.23 -0.21 11.02
C ARG A 229 4.22 0.48 11.94
N LYS A 230 4.56 1.63 12.54
CA LYS A 230 3.62 2.43 13.36
C LYS A 230 2.42 2.92 12.55
N LEU A 231 2.65 3.40 11.32
CA LEU A 231 1.58 3.85 10.43
C LEU A 231 0.69 2.69 9.96
N ILE A 232 1.27 1.50 9.69
CA ILE A 232 0.50 0.29 9.39
C ILE A 232 -0.34 -0.14 10.60
N ALA A 233 0.23 -0.14 11.80
CA ALA A 233 -0.52 -0.44 13.02
C ALA A 233 -1.71 0.51 13.18
N HIS A 234 -1.53 1.81 12.94
CA HIS A 234 -2.64 2.77 12.94
C HIS A 234 -3.68 2.46 11.86
N ALA A 235 -3.26 2.20 10.63
CA ALA A 235 -4.17 1.84 9.53
C ALA A 235 -5.04 0.61 9.86
N LEU A 236 -4.46 -0.39 10.52
CA LEU A 236 -5.19 -1.60 10.94
C LEU A 236 -6.29 -1.33 11.98
N THR A 237 -6.15 -0.29 12.80
CA THR A 237 -7.21 0.16 13.74
C THR A 237 -8.40 0.81 13.05
N ARG A 238 -8.26 1.16 11.77
CA ARG A 238 -9.27 1.86 10.96
C ARG A 238 -9.98 0.93 9.98
N ARG A 239 -10.06 -0.35 10.34
CA ARG A 239 -10.90 -1.33 9.64
C ARG A 239 -12.23 -1.53 10.34
N ASP A 240 -13.26 -1.86 9.59
CA ASP A 240 -14.51 -2.34 10.18
C ASP A 240 -14.50 -3.86 10.42
N LYS A 241 -15.63 -4.37 10.93
CA LYS A 241 -15.81 -5.80 11.26
C LYS A 241 -15.69 -6.75 10.05
N ASP A 242 -15.88 -6.25 8.84
CA ASP A 242 -15.77 -7.04 7.60
C ASP A 242 -14.36 -6.92 6.99
N GLY A 243 -13.43 -6.22 7.67
CA GLY A 243 -12.05 -6.05 7.25
C GLY A 243 -11.80 -4.86 6.33
N VAL A 244 -12.82 -4.05 6.02
CA VAL A 244 -12.70 -2.94 5.05
C VAL A 244 -11.92 -1.78 5.66
N PHE A 245 -10.93 -1.25 4.93
CA PHE A 245 -10.24 -0.03 5.32
C PHE A 245 -11.14 1.20 5.11
N ILE A 246 -11.41 1.94 6.19
CA ILE A 246 -12.41 3.01 6.21
C ILE A 246 -11.87 4.34 5.68
N GLU A 247 -12.68 5.00 4.85
CA GLU A 247 -12.36 6.22 4.11
C GLU A 247 -13.40 7.31 4.40
N LYS A 248 -13.01 8.34 5.18
CA LYS A 248 -13.92 9.37 5.69
C LYS A 248 -15.17 8.78 6.34
N ASP A 249 -14.94 7.93 7.34
CA ASP A 249 -15.96 7.30 8.18
C ASP A 249 -16.96 6.38 7.45
N GLY A 250 -16.65 5.95 6.22
CA GLY A 250 -17.37 4.87 5.58
C GLY A 250 -16.55 4.09 4.54
N ARG A 251 -17.22 3.19 3.83
CA ARG A 251 -16.59 2.29 2.86
C ARG A 251 -16.37 2.99 1.53
N ASP A 252 -15.32 2.58 0.82
CA ASP A 252 -15.04 3.04 -0.54
C ASP A 252 -14.27 1.95 -1.28
N SER A 253 -14.92 1.24 -2.21
CA SER A 253 -14.28 0.14 -2.95
C SER A 253 -12.99 0.56 -3.65
N SER A 254 -13.01 1.74 -4.28
CA SER A 254 -11.84 2.25 -5.00
C SER A 254 -10.66 2.62 -4.09
N TYR A 255 -10.87 2.93 -2.81
CA TYR A 255 -9.78 3.29 -1.90
C TYR A 255 -9.43 2.17 -0.91
N ASN A 256 -10.35 1.26 -0.62
CA ASN A 256 -10.04 -0.01 0.02
C ASN A 256 -9.02 -0.78 -0.81
N VAL A 257 -9.22 -0.88 -2.13
CA VAL A 257 -8.27 -1.55 -3.01
C VAL A 257 -6.90 -0.86 -3.09
N VAL A 258 -6.85 0.47 -2.94
CA VAL A 258 -5.60 1.23 -2.87
C VAL A 258 -4.83 0.91 -1.58
N SER A 259 -5.56 0.78 -0.46
CA SER A 259 -5.01 0.36 0.82
C SER A 259 -4.44 -1.07 0.75
N ILE A 260 -5.20 -1.99 0.15
CA ILE A 260 -4.76 -3.37 -0.13
C ILE A 260 -3.49 -3.36 -0.98
N TYR A 261 -3.50 -2.65 -2.12
CA TYR A 261 -2.39 -2.62 -3.06
C TYR A 261 -1.10 -2.12 -2.44
N PHE A 262 -1.12 -0.93 -1.83
CA PHE A 262 0.11 -0.35 -1.32
C PHE A 262 0.63 -1.06 -0.08
N GLY A 263 -0.27 -1.59 0.77
CA GLY A 263 0.14 -2.35 1.93
C GLY A 263 0.72 -3.71 1.55
N GLN A 264 0.17 -4.43 0.57
CA GLN A 264 0.75 -5.72 0.14
C GLN A 264 2.09 -5.53 -0.59
N VAL A 265 2.25 -4.46 -1.38
CA VAL A 265 3.56 -4.13 -1.97
C VAL A 265 4.58 -3.86 -0.87
N LEU A 266 4.21 -3.10 0.17
CA LEU A 266 5.09 -2.89 1.31
C LEU A 266 5.41 -4.21 2.05
N ALA A 267 4.42 -5.10 2.21
CA ALA A 267 4.58 -6.37 2.92
C ALA A 267 5.54 -7.37 2.22
N LEU A 268 5.79 -7.20 0.90
CA LEU A 268 6.84 -7.96 0.20
C LEU A 268 8.25 -7.58 0.69
N HIS A 269 8.43 -6.35 1.17
CA HIS A 269 9.74 -5.78 1.52
C HIS A 269 9.96 -5.67 3.02
N VAL A 270 8.90 -5.33 3.77
CA VAL A 270 8.91 -5.17 5.21
C VAL A 270 8.00 -6.25 5.82
N PRO A 271 8.48 -7.08 6.75
CA PRO A 271 7.62 -8.03 7.45
C PRO A 271 6.49 -7.30 8.19
N LEU A 272 5.25 -7.60 7.79
CA LEU A 272 4.02 -6.99 8.32
C LEU A 272 2.96 -8.08 8.58
N PRO A 273 3.22 -9.04 9.48
CA PRO A 273 2.36 -10.23 9.64
C PRO A 273 0.92 -9.88 10.00
N GLU A 274 0.67 -8.83 10.79
CA GLU A 274 -0.68 -8.38 11.14
C GLU A 274 -1.42 -7.77 9.94
N PHE A 275 -0.70 -7.13 9.02
CA PHE A 275 -1.27 -6.64 7.78
C PHE A 275 -1.53 -7.78 6.80
N GLU A 276 -0.62 -8.73 6.67
CA GLU A 276 -0.84 -9.91 5.83
C GLU A 276 -2.03 -10.75 6.32
N ALA A 277 -2.18 -10.91 7.64
CA ALA A 277 -3.34 -11.57 8.24
C ALA A 277 -4.66 -10.80 8.00
N ALA A 278 -4.58 -9.49 7.75
CA ALA A 278 -5.73 -8.63 7.47
C ALA A 278 -6.22 -8.71 6.01
N LEU A 279 -5.34 -9.10 5.07
CA LEU A 279 -5.63 -9.07 3.64
C LEU A 279 -6.80 -9.96 3.21
N PRO A 280 -6.94 -11.23 3.67
CA PRO A 280 -7.99 -12.11 3.18
C PRO A 280 -9.40 -11.54 3.35
N ALA A 281 -9.72 -10.97 4.51
CA ALA A 281 -11.03 -10.35 4.75
C ALA A 281 -11.25 -9.11 3.86
N SER A 282 -10.22 -8.26 3.76
CA SER A 282 -10.27 -7.03 2.97
C SER A 282 -10.49 -7.33 1.46
N VAL A 283 -9.80 -8.34 0.94
CA VAL A 283 -9.92 -8.78 -0.46
C VAL A 283 -11.23 -9.51 -0.69
N ALA A 284 -11.67 -10.38 0.23
CA ALA A 284 -12.95 -11.06 0.11
C ALA A 284 -14.11 -10.06 0.00
N TRP A 285 -14.08 -8.98 0.79
CA TRP A 285 -15.05 -7.90 0.63
C TRP A 285 -14.93 -7.20 -0.73
N GLU A 286 -13.71 -6.84 -1.17
CA GLU A 286 -13.50 -6.17 -2.46
C GLU A 286 -14.03 -7.01 -3.65
N LEU A 287 -13.86 -8.34 -3.60
CA LEU A 287 -14.40 -9.24 -4.63
C LEU A 287 -15.93 -9.16 -4.75
N THR A 288 -16.65 -8.92 -3.65
CA THR A 288 -18.12 -8.69 -3.71
C THR A 288 -18.51 -7.39 -4.41
N ARG A 289 -17.54 -6.50 -4.64
CA ARG A 289 -17.73 -5.22 -5.34
C ARG A 289 -17.41 -5.33 -6.83
N ILE A 290 -16.92 -6.47 -7.32
CA ILE A 290 -16.69 -6.68 -8.75
C ILE A 290 -17.95 -7.32 -9.34
N LYS A 291 -18.62 -6.61 -10.24
CA LYS A 291 -19.78 -7.14 -10.96
C LYS A 291 -19.34 -8.18 -11.99
N ASP A 292 -20.26 -9.02 -12.44
CA ASP A 292 -20.01 -10.00 -13.51
C ASP A 292 -19.46 -9.37 -14.81
N THR A 293 -19.75 -8.09 -15.03
CA THR A 293 -19.24 -7.30 -16.17
C THR A 293 -17.80 -6.84 -16.01
N GLY A 294 -17.18 -7.02 -14.84
CA GLY A 294 -15.89 -6.43 -14.46
C GLY A 294 -15.97 -4.98 -13.98
N GLU A 295 -17.15 -4.37 -13.99
CA GLU A 295 -17.35 -3.04 -13.40
C GLU A 295 -17.24 -3.10 -11.87
N VAL A 296 -16.61 -2.09 -11.27
CA VAL A 296 -16.56 -1.95 -9.81
C VAL A 296 -17.84 -1.28 -9.32
N ASP A 297 -18.55 -1.95 -8.42
CA ASP A 297 -19.71 -1.42 -7.73
C ASP A 297 -19.30 -0.35 -6.69
N VAL A 298 -19.80 0.86 -6.92
CA VAL A 298 -19.58 2.04 -6.08
C VAL A 298 -20.75 2.34 -5.14
N THR A 299 -21.77 1.47 -5.12
CA THR A 299 -22.92 1.62 -4.22
C THR A 299 -22.46 1.70 -2.76
N GLY A 300 -22.81 2.79 -2.08
CA GLY A 300 -22.38 3.02 -0.70
C GLY A 300 -20.97 3.62 -0.54
N ASN A 301 -20.25 3.90 -1.63
CA ASN A 301 -18.97 4.60 -1.53
C ASN A 301 -19.15 6.00 -0.93
N THR A 302 -18.24 6.38 -0.04
CA THR A 302 -18.25 7.71 0.59
C THR A 302 -17.56 8.79 -0.23
N ARG A 303 -16.65 8.43 -1.16
CA ARG A 303 -15.81 9.40 -1.87
C ARG A 303 -15.80 9.24 -3.39
N THR A 304 -15.34 8.10 -3.89
CA THR A 304 -15.03 7.89 -5.31
C THR A 304 -16.20 7.32 -6.10
N GLY A 305 -16.28 7.66 -7.39
CA GLY A 305 -17.31 7.13 -8.30
C GLY A 305 -18.73 7.65 -8.05
N VAL A 306 -18.93 8.47 -7.01
CA VAL A 306 -20.23 8.99 -6.58
C VAL A 306 -20.30 10.53 -6.58
N GLY A 307 -19.35 11.20 -7.22
CA GLY A 307 -19.35 12.67 -7.34
C GLY A 307 -18.91 13.45 -6.09
N LYS A 308 -18.63 12.77 -4.96
CA LYS A 308 -18.35 13.41 -3.66
C LYS A 308 -16.91 13.88 -3.46
N GLU A 309 -15.97 13.38 -4.27
CA GLU A 309 -14.60 13.88 -4.27
C GLU A 309 -14.26 14.51 -5.61
N ILE A 310 -13.87 15.78 -5.58
CA ILE A 310 -13.49 16.57 -6.76
C ILE A 310 -11.97 16.59 -6.87
N GLY A 311 -11.45 16.28 -8.06
CA GLY A 311 -10.05 16.40 -8.40
C GLY A 311 -9.60 17.86 -8.54
N TYR A 312 -8.29 18.07 -8.66
CA TYR A 312 -7.74 19.43 -8.82
C TYR A 312 -8.10 20.08 -10.17
N THR A 313 -8.59 19.30 -11.14
CA THR A 313 -9.13 19.77 -12.43
C THR A 313 -10.63 20.12 -12.36
N GLY A 314 -11.25 20.05 -11.18
CA GLY A 314 -12.70 20.26 -11.01
C GLY A 314 -13.56 19.07 -11.40
N GLN A 315 -12.98 18.00 -11.94
CA GLN A 315 -13.70 16.79 -12.32
C GLN A 315 -13.89 15.84 -11.12
N PRO A 316 -15.04 15.17 -10.99
CA PRO A 316 -15.22 14.10 -10.02
C PRO A 316 -14.17 13.00 -10.15
N LYS A 317 -13.64 12.54 -9.02
CA LYS A 317 -12.77 11.37 -8.99
C LYS A 317 -13.56 10.12 -9.34
N LYS A 318 -13.05 9.41 -10.35
CA LYS A 318 -13.56 8.11 -10.79
C LYS A 318 -12.93 6.99 -9.97
N VAL A 319 -13.40 5.77 -10.18
CA VAL A 319 -12.78 4.55 -9.65
C VAL A 319 -11.37 4.41 -10.23
N ASN A 320 -10.41 4.06 -9.37
CA ASN A 320 -9.02 3.79 -9.72
C ASN A 320 -8.88 2.36 -10.27
N TYR A 321 -9.40 2.13 -11.48
CA TYR A 321 -9.40 0.80 -12.10
C TYR A 321 -8.00 0.18 -12.21
N ASN A 322 -6.96 0.97 -12.48
CA ASN A 322 -5.59 0.46 -12.54
C ASN A 322 -5.15 -0.13 -11.19
N GLU A 323 -5.38 0.59 -10.09
CA GLU A 323 -5.10 0.09 -8.75
C GLU A 323 -5.95 -1.13 -8.37
N VAL A 324 -7.19 -1.26 -8.87
CA VAL A 324 -8.00 -2.48 -8.69
C VAL A 324 -7.32 -3.67 -9.35
N VAL A 325 -6.96 -3.55 -10.63
CA VAL A 325 -6.30 -4.62 -11.38
C VAL A 325 -4.96 -4.99 -10.73
N LEU A 326 -4.16 -3.98 -10.35
CA LEU A 326 -2.88 -4.18 -9.68
C LEU A 326 -3.05 -4.92 -8.36
N ALA A 327 -4.00 -4.50 -7.52
CA ALA A 327 -4.21 -5.11 -6.20
C ALA A 327 -4.59 -6.59 -6.31
N LEU A 328 -5.57 -6.89 -7.15
CA LEU A 328 -6.11 -8.24 -7.31
C LEU A 328 -5.11 -9.15 -8.04
N THR A 329 -4.35 -8.63 -9.00
CA THR A 329 -3.28 -9.39 -9.67
C THR A 329 -2.15 -9.73 -8.68
N PHE A 330 -1.68 -8.74 -7.89
CA PHE A 330 -0.65 -8.98 -6.87
C PHE A 330 -1.12 -10.02 -5.85
N TYR A 331 -2.32 -9.84 -5.29
CA TYR A 331 -2.85 -10.75 -4.28
C TYR A 331 -3.01 -12.17 -4.84
N GLY A 332 -3.57 -12.27 -6.05
CA GLY A 332 -3.76 -13.54 -6.74
C GLY A 332 -2.47 -14.29 -7.05
N ILE A 333 -1.40 -13.60 -7.45
CA ILE A 333 -0.09 -14.22 -7.68
C ILE A 333 0.55 -14.63 -6.36
N VAL A 334 0.65 -13.68 -5.42
CA VAL A 334 1.35 -13.90 -4.14
C VAL A 334 0.66 -15.03 -3.39
N HIS A 335 -0.65 -14.92 -3.15
CA HIS A 335 -1.43 -15.87 -2.34
C HIS A 335 -2.03 -17.04 -3.13
N GLN A 336 -1.69 -17.18 -4.42
CA GLN A 336 -2.24 -18.22 -5.30
C GLN A 336 -3.79 -18.22 -5.34
N ASP A 337 -4.40 -17.05 -5.20
CA ASP A 337 -5.85 -16.88 -5.16
C ASP A 337 -6.42 -16.73 -6.58
N ARG A 338 -7.07 -17.80 -7.05
CA ARG A 338 -7.66 -17.86 -8.39
C ARG A 338 -8.85 -16.91 -8.56
N ALA A 339 -9.61 -16.64 -7.49
CA ALA A 339 -10.76 -15.74 -7.56
C ALA A 339 -10.29 -14.29 -7.75
N ALA A 340 -9.24 -13.89 -7.04
CA ALA A 340 -8.61 -12.59 -7.22
C ALA A 340 -8.03 -12.42 -8.63
N LEU A 341 -7.35 -13.43 -9.19
CA LEU A 341 -6.86 -13.37 -10.57
C LEU A 341 -8.01 -13.24 -11.59
N ALA A 342 -9.08 -14.05 -11.45
CA ALA A 342 -10.23 -13.97 -12.34
C ALA A 342 -10.92 -12.60 -12.28
N ALA A 343 -11.10 -12.04 -11.08
CA ALA A 343 -11.64 -10.70 -10.91
C ALA A 343 -10.71 -9.62 -11.51
N ALA A 344 -9.39 -9.75 -11.34
CA ALA A 344 -8.43 -8.85 -11.97
C ALA A 344 -8.56 -8.85 -13.51
N ASP A 345 -8.76 -10.03 -14.11
CA ASP A 345 -8.95 -10.19 -15.55
C ASP A 345 -10.24 -9.52 -16.03
N GLN A 346 -11.34 -9.72 -15.31
CA GLN A 346 -12.63 -9.09 -15.61
C GLN A 346 -12.55 -7.56 -15.54
N VAL A 347 -11.95 -7.03 -14.47
CA VAL A 347 -11.80 -5.58 -14.28
C VAL A 347 -10.87 -4.98 -15.33
N PHE A 348 -9.79 -5.68 -15.69
CA PHE A 348 -8.89 -5.26 -16.75
C PHE A 348 -9.62 -5.18 -18.10
N ALA A 349 -10.38 -6.22 -18.47
CA ALA A 349 -11.16 -6.24 -19.70
C ALA A 349 -12.22 -5.13 -19.73
N TYR A 350 -12.93 -4.89 -18.63
CA TYR A 350 -13.91 -3.79 -18.53
C TYR A 350 -13.26 -2.42 -18.72
N SER A 351 -12.15 -2.16 -18.04
CA SER A 351 -11.50 -0.84 -18.01
C SER A 351 -10.72 -0.50 -19.29
N HIS A 352 -10.35 -1.49 -20.09
CA HIS A 352 -9.57 -1.33 -21.32
C HIS A 352 -10.37 -1.65 -22.59
N ARG A 353 -11.71 -1.82 -22.49
CA ARG A 353 -12.55 -1.96 -23.68
C ARG A 353 -12.45 -0.71 -24.55
N THR A 354 -12.34 -0.92 -25.87
CA THR A 354 -12.51 0.19 -26.82
C THR A 354 -13.98 0.64 -26.75
N PRO A 355 -14.25 1.95 -26.65
CA PRO A 355 -15.61 2.49 -26.57
C PRO A 355 -16.53 2.03 -27.69
#